data_AF-A0A1H1MJE9-F1
#
_entry.id   AF-A0A1H1MJE9-F1
#
_cell.length_a   1.000
_cell.length_b   1.000
_cell.length_c   1.000
_cell.angle_alpha   90.00
_cell.angle_beta   90.00
_cell.angle_gamma   90.00
#
_symmetry.space_group_name_H-M   'P 1'
#
loop_
_entity.id
_entity.type
_entity.pdbx_description
1 polymer ?
#
loop_
_entity_poly.entity_id
_entity_poly.type
_entity_poly.pdbx_seq_one_letter_code
_entity_poly.pdbx_strand_id
1 'polypeptide(L)' 'MSVRIDCDTCLVRGLSCHDCVVTVLLGPPPELGFDAEEEHALEVLASSGLVPPLRMVTPVEGPVVESA' A
#
# COMPACT_ATOMS: atom_id res chain seq x y z
N MET A 1 19.49 18.05 -10.29
CA MET A 1 19.31 18.40 -8.86
C MET A 1 18.34 17.38 -8.29
N SER A 2 18.78 16.53 -7.36
CA SER A 2 17.96 15.46 -6.78
C SER A 2 17.66 15.73 -5.31
N VAL A 3 16.49 15.30 -4.88
CA VAL A 3 16.06 15.28 -3.47
C VAL A 3 16.12 13.83 -3.01
N ARG A 4 16.74 13.55 -1.86
CA ARG A 4 16.87 12.21 -1.27
C ARG A 4 16.01 12.15 -0.01
N ILE A 5 15.12 11.16 0.06
CA ILE A 5 14.27 10.90 1.22
C ILE A 5 14.83 9.65 1.90
N ASP A 6 15.20 9.77 3.18
CA ASP A 6 15.72 8.66 3.98
C ASP A 6 14.66 8.21 5.00
N CYS A 7 14.06 7.06 4.72
CA CYS A 7 13.07 6.44 5.60
C CYS A 7 13.70 5.74 6.81
N ASP A 8 15.00 5.42 6.80
CA ASP A 8 15.65 4.71 7.91
C ASP A 8 15.93 5.63 9.11
N THR A 9 16.06 6.93 8.86
CA THR A 9 16.24 7.95 9.92
C THR A 9 14.99 8.81 10.16
N CYS A 10 13.88 8.49 9.50
CA CYS A 10 12.64 9.26 9.61
C CYS A 10 11.96 9.07 10.98
N LEU A 11 11.90 10.13 11.78
CA LEU A 11 11.33 10.13 13.14
C LEU A 11 9.84 9.79 13.20
N VAL A 12 9.11 9.93 12.09
CA VAL A 12 7.67 9.66 12.00
C VAL A 12 7.35 8.44 11.13
N ARG A 13 8.35 7.60 10.81
CA ARG A 13 8.14 6.35 10.08
C ARG A 13 7.12 5.48 10.81
N GLY A 14 6.16 4.92 10.06
CA GLY A 14 5.01 4.19 10.58
C GLY A 14 3.88 5.09 11.07
N LEU A 15 4.18 6.17 11.81
CA LEU A 15 3.17 7.05 12.41
C LEU A 15 2.43 7.90 11.38
N SER A 16 3.17 8.49 10.43
CA SER A 16 2.61 9.43 9.44
C SER A 16 2.81 8.96 8.00
N CYS A 17 3.20 7.70 7.79
CA CYS A 17 3.42 7.16 6.44
C CYS A 17 2.16 7.23 5.57
N HIS A 18 0.98 7.05 6.15
CA HIS A 18 -0.29 7.10 5.42
C HIS A 18 -0.59 8.47 4.74
N ASP A 19 0.04 9.55 5.20
CA ASP A 19 -0.07 10.90 4.62
C ASP A 19 1.28 11.40 4.04
N CYS A 20 2.25 10.50 3.84
CA CYS A 20 3.55 10.84 3.30
C CYS A 20 3.54 10.85 1.76
N VAL A 21 4.28 11.78 1.15
CA VAL A 21 4.47 11.82 -0.32
C VAL A 21 5.00 10.51 -0.91
N VAL A 22 5.79 9.75 -0.13
CA VAL A 22 6.29 8.43 -0.55
C VAL A 22 5.14 7.44 -0.75
N THR A 23 4.16 7.41 0.15
CA THR A 23 2.98 6.53 0.05
C THR A 23 2.04 6.98 -1.06
N VAL A 24 1.95 8.27 -1.35
CA VAL A 24 1.22 8.77 -2.53
C VAL A 24 1.83 8.24 -3.83
N LEU A 25 3.16 8.21 -3.92
CA LEU A 25 3.88 7.82 -5.14
C LEU A 25 4.03 6.30 -5.30
N LEU A 26 4.26 5.57 -4.21
CA LEU A 26 4.59 4.14 -4.23
C LEU A 26 3.46 3.24 -3.72
N GLY A 27 2.40 3.82 -3.15
CA GLY A 27 1.33 3.08 -2.49
C GLY A 27 1.63 2.76 -1.02
N PRO A 28 0.63 2.20 -0.31
CA PRO A 28 0.79 1.79 1.08
C PRO A 28 1.81 0.64 1.22
N PRO A 29 2.50 0.53 2.37
CA PRO A 29 3.37 -0.62 2.64
C PRO A 29 2.61 -1.96 2.50
N PRO A 30 3.27 -3.02 1.99
CA PRO A 30 2.61 -4.27 1.57
C PRO A 30 1.97 -5.05 2.72
N GLU A 31 2.32 -4.72 3.96
CA GLU A 31 1.74 -5.23 5.19
C GLU A 31 0.30 -4.71 5.45
N LEU A 32 -0.24 -3.87 4.58
CA LEU A 32 -1.63 -3.38 4.58
C LEU A 32 -2.51 -4.12 3.56
N GLY A 33 -2.34 -5.44 3.45
CA GLY A 33 -3.23 -6.32 2.67
C GLY A 33 -4.39 -6.85 3.51
N PHE A 34 -5.49 -7.24 2.85
CA PHE A 34 -6.58 -7.97 3.51
C PHE A 34 -6.17 -9.41 3.75
N ASP A 35 -6.51 -9.96 4.91
CA ASP A 35 -6.45 -11.40 5.10
C ASP A 35 -7.60 -12.11 4.35
N ALA A 36 -7.61 -13.44 4.37
CA ALA A 36 -8.60 -14.24 3.65
C ALA A 36 -10.03 -14.04 4.17
N GLU A 37 -10.21 -13.75 5.47
CA GLU A 37 -11.52 -13.53 6.07
C GLU A 37 -12.05 -12.14 5.70
N GLU A 38 -11.18 -11.13 5.73
CA GLU A 38 -11.46 -9.78 5.28
C GLU A 38 -11.78 -9.71 3.78
N GLU A 39 -11.00 -10.41 2.95
CA GLU A 39 -11.26 -10.51 1.50
C GLU A 39 -12.63 -11.13 1.23
N HIS A 40 -12.97 -12.20 1.95
CA HIS A 40 -14.28 -12.84 1.84
C HIS A 40 -15.42 -11.91 2.28
N ALA A 41 -15.24 -11.16 3.38
CA ALA A 41 -16.22 -10.18 3.83
C ALA A 41 -16.47 -9.11 2.75
N LEU A 42 -15.41 -8.59 2.13
CA LEU A 42 -15.50 -7.63 1.05
C LEU A 42 -16.18 -8.23 -0.20
N GLU A 43 -15.96 -9.50 -0.50
CA GLU A 43 -16.61 -10.21 -1.60
C GLU A 43 -18.13 -10.31 -1.39
N VAL A 44 -18.58 -10.63 -0.16
CA VAL A 44 -20.00 -10.64 0.20
C VAL A 44 -20.60 -9.25 0.03
N LEU A 45 -19.94 -8.21 0.53
CA LEU A 45 -20.39 -6.83 0.38
C LEU A 45 -20.48 -6.42 -1.10
N ALA A 46 -19.49 -6.80 -1.91
CA ALA A 46 -19.49 -6.52 -3.34
C ALA A 46 -20.63 -7.25 -4.07
N SER A 47 -20.86 -8.53 -3.76
CA SER A 47 -21.94 -9.33 -4.36
C SER A 47 -23.34 -8.78 -4.05
N SER A 48 -23.48 -8.11 -2.89
CA SER A 48 -24.70 -7.42 -2.48
C SER A 48 -24.83 -5.99 -3.04
N GLY A 49 -23.80 -5.48 -3.73
CA GLY A 49 -23.78 -4.14 -4.33
C GLY A 49 -23.49 -3.00 -3.35
N LEU A 50 -23.03 -3.30 -2.14
CA LEU A 50 -22.69 -2.30 -1.12
C LEU A 50 -21.34 -1.64 -1.35
N VAL A 51 -20.42 -2.34 -2.04
CA VAL A 51 -19.11 -1.82 -2.45
C VAL A 51 -18.82 -2.20 -3.89
N PRO A 52 -17.90 -1.51 -4.59
CA PRO A 52 -17.45 -1.93 -5.92
C PRO A 52 -16.82 -3.33 -5.89
N PRO A 53 -16.86 -4.09 -7.01
CA PRO A 53 -16.21 -5.39 -7.11
C PRO A 53 -14.71 -5.30 -6.79
N LEU A 54 -14.21 -6.31 -6.06
CA LEU A 54 -12.80 -6.46 -5.76
C LEU A 54 -11.98 -6.50 -7.06
N ARG A 55 -11.05 -5.54 -7.20
CA ARG A 55 -10.09 -5.45 -8.32
C ARG A 55 -8.69 -5.68 -7.77
N MET A 56 -8.50 -6.82 -7.11
CA MET A 56 -7.22 -7.21 -6.54
C MET A 56 -6.16 -7.19 -7.65
N VAL A 57 -5.06 -6.48 -7.38
CA VAL A 57 -3.87 -6.51 -8.24
C VAL A 57 -2.86 -7.42 -7.58
N THR A 58 -2.39 -8.44 -8.32
CA THR A 58 -1.29 -9.26 -7.83
C THR A 58 -0.03 -8.39 -7.81
N PRO A 59 0.63 -8.24 -6.64
CA PRO A 59 1.92 -7.58 -6.60
C PRO A 59 2.88 -8.33 -7.51
N VAL A 60 3.48 -7.62 -8.46
CA VAL A 60 4.58 -8.14 -9.26
C VAL A 60 5.88 -7.61 -8.67
N GLU A 61 6.95 -8.42 -8.71
CA GLU A 61 8.27 -7.98 -8.28
C GLU A 61 8.61 -6.65 -8.97
N GLY A 62 8.82 -5.60 -8.17
CA GLY A 62 9.21 -4.30 -8.68
C GLY A 62 10.65 -4.29 -9.19
N PRO A 63 11.04 -3.29 -10.00
CA PRO A 63 12.44 -3.13 -10.37
C PRO A 63 13.31 -2.96 -9.12
N VAL A 64 14.49 -3.61 -9.10
CA VAL A 64 15.48 -3.41 -8.05
C VAL A 64 15.98 -1.97 -8.13
N VAL A 65 15.44 -1.12 -7.27
CA VAL A 65 15.88 0.26 -7.08
C VAL A 65 16.97 0.27 -6.02
N GLU A 66 18.22 0.31 -6.47
CA GLU A 66 19.37 0.45 -5.59
C GLU A 66 19.42 1.90 -5.07
N SER A 67 19.10 2.08 -3.78
CA SER A 67 19.17 3.38 -3.12
C SER A 67 20.64 3.80 -2.96
N ALA A 68 21.12 4.63 -3.88
CA ALA A 68 22.44 5.28 -3.84
C ALA A 68 22.60 6.15 -2.60
#